data_AF-A0AB34J253-F1
#
_entry.id   AF-A0AB34J253-F1
#
_cell.length_a   1.000
_cell.length_b   1.000
_cell.length_c   1.000
_cell.angle_alpha   90.00
_cell.angle_beta   90.00
_cell.angle_gamma   90.00
#
_symmetry.space_group_name_H-M   'P 1'
#
loop_
_entity.id
_entity.type
_entity.pdbx_description
1 polymer ?
#
loop_
_entity_poly.entity_id
_entity_poly.type
_entity_poly.pdbx_seq_one_letter_code
_entity_poly.pdbx_strand_id
1 'polypeptide(L)'
;MTDLGDDVRDANVGLARLDRLIVDAKNSLLVVAHGFLLAACVLRTAACLSAAPRVRCGVMCAGGAETPLPNVRVRAPRKIRGTGARGAAPPAGRGVDRSGRSQGKSEQERELQRLYITGGEYRGRRIATPDIFLRPMMSRVREALFSILVPTGVIRSSAAALDLFSGAGTIGLECVSRGMGHATLVDFSPVCTRTIRENCEKLGATGSTRVIEGSVFDVLRAPERFGLNTPFELVTVTPPYEEVVYSELVEALASSPLVGEDTLIVIEYPVELGCFPPVLCDGKLVGLRNRKYGRTVLALYVSRPSGRIDYPPFSEEFVSLKTGKSRKISKNSR
;
A
#
# COMPACT_ATOMS: atom_id res chain seq x y z
N MET A 1 40.00 -40.53 -42.26
CA MET A 1 38.72 -40.77 -42.96
C MET A 1 37.76 -41.30 -41.92
N THR A 2 36.74 -40.61 -41.46
CA THR A 2 36.14 -39.31 -41.80
C THR A 2 35.34 -38.94 -40.55
N ASP A 3 35.63 -37.77 -40.00
CA ASP A 3 34.81 -37.08 -39.03
C ASP A 3 33.95 -36.09 -39.83
N LEU A 4 32.66 -36.37 -39.96
CA LEU A 4 31.70 -35.61 -40.78
C LEU A 4 30.31 -35.57 -40.13
N GLY A 5 30.22 -35.79 -38.81
CA GLY A 5 28.94 -35.91 -38.10
C GLY A 5 28.44 -34.65 -37.41
N ASP A 6 29.34 -33.76 -36.99
CA ASP A 6 28.99 -32.70 -36.03
C ASP A 6 28.73 -31.31 -36.66
N ASP A 7 29.21 -31.04 -37.88
CA ASP A 7 29.04 -29.72 -38.52
C ASP A 7 27.62 -29.43 -39.06
N VAL A 8 26.76 -30.45 -39.20
CA VAL A 8 25.41 -30.27 -39.79
C VAL A 8 24.36 -29.85 -38.72
N ARG A 9 24.66 -30.06 -37.44
CA ARG A 9 23.75 -29.67 -36.33
C ARG A 9 23.88 -28.19 -35.96
N ASP A 10 25.08 -27.62 -36.03
CA ASP A 10 25.31 -26.22 -35.69
C ASP A 10 24.82 -25.24 -36.78
N ALA A 11 24.82 -25.66 -38.05
CA ALA A 11 24.28 -24.84 -39.15
C ALA A 11 22.74 -24.66 -39.07
N ASN A 12 22.01 -25.66 -38.59
CA ASN A 12 20.53 -25.60 -38.49
C ASN A 12 20.04 -24.73 -37.31
N VAL A 13 20.83 -24.59 -36.25
CA VAL A 13 20.50 -23.69 -35.12
C VAL A 13 20.76 -22.22 -35.47
N GLY A 14 21.71 -21.95 -36.39
CA GLY A 14 22.00 -20.61 -36.91
C GLY A 14 20.90 -20.04 -37.81
N LEU A 15 20.33 -20.86 -38.70
CA LEU A 15 19.24 -20.45 -39.61
C LEU A 15 17.94 -20.12 -38.85
N ALA A 16 17.60 -20.87 -37.80
CA ALA A 16 16.42 -20.58 -36.97
C ALA A 16 16.55 -19.30 -36.12
N ARG A 17 17.77 -18.82 -35.86
CA ARG A 17 18.02 -17.54 -35.18
C ARG A 17 17.94 -16.34 -36.13
N LEU A 18 18.31 -16.52 -37.40
CA LEU A 18 18.21 -15.48 -38.43
C LEU A 18 16.76 -15.19 -38.84
N ASP A 19 15.90 -16.21 -38.91
CA ASP A 19 14.48 -16.01 -39.24
C ASP A 19 13.71 -15.25 -38.15
N ARG A 20 14.06 -15.44 -36.86
CA ARG A 20 13.47 -14.66 -35.75
C ARG A 20 13.88 -13.18 -35.78
N LEU A 21 15.14 -12.89 -36.10
CA LEU A 21 15.65 -11.51 -36.20
C LEU A 21 15.05 -10.75 -37.38
N ILE A 22 14.72 -11.43 -38.49
CA ILE A 22 14.08 -10.82 -39.66
C ILE A 22 12.58 -10.54 -39.41
N VAL A 23 11.89 -11.36 -38.61
CA VAL A 23 10.50 -11.12 -38.23
C VAL A 23 10.37 -9.94 -37.25
N ASP A 24 11.29 -9.79 -36.30
CA ASP A 24 11.29 -8.66 -35.36
C ASP A 24 11.67 -7.31 -36.02
N ALA A 25 12.54 -7.33 -37.04
CA ALA A 25 12.87 -6.14 -37.83
C ALA A 25 11.70 -5.68 -38.72
N LYS A 26 10.91 -6.62 -39.28
CA LYS A 26 9.72 -6.29 -40.07
C LYS A 26 8.55 -5.78 -39.22
N ASN A 27 8.37 -6.28 -38.01
CA ASN A 27 7.35 -5.77 -37.07
C ASN A 27 7.69 -4.38 -36.52
N SER A 28 8.97 -4.06 -36.37
CA SER A 28 9.42 -2.72 -35.95
C SER A 28 9.21 -1.66 -37.04
N LEU A 29 9.32 -2.03 -38.33
CA LEU A 29 9.06 -1.11 -39.45
C LEU A 29 7.56 -0.81 -39.66
N LEU A 30 6.68 -1.75 -39.30
CA LEU A 30 5.22 -1.59 -39.45
C LEU A 30 4.62 -0.64 -38.39
N VAL A 31 5.22 -0.57 -37.20
CA VAL A 31 4.79 0.34 -36.12
C VAL A 31 5.21 1.79 -36.40
N VAL A 32 6.34 2.01 -37.08
CA VAL A 32 6.79 3.35 -37.47
C VAL A 32 5.97 3.91 -38.65
N ALA A 33 5.49 3.05 -39.56
CA ALA A 33 4.64 3.46 -40.68
C ALA A 33 3.21 3.85 -40.24
N HIS A 34 2.66 3.25 -39.18
CA HIS A 34 1.35 3.64 -38.62
C HIS A 34 1.42 4.89 -37.71
N GLY A 35 2.59 5.23 -37.16
CA GLY A 35 2.79 6.45 -36.36
C GLY A 35 2.80 7.75 -37.17
N PHE A 36 3.17 7.69 -38.45
CA PHE A 36 3.22 8.88 -39.32
C PHE A 36 1.87 9.29 -39.92
N LEU A 37 0.86 8.41 -39.94
CA LEU A 37 -0.47 8.74 -40.48
C LEU A 37 -1.41 9.40 -39.45
N LEU A 38 -1.12 9.30 -38.14
CA LEU A 38 -1.89 9.97 -37.09
C LEU A 38 -1.39 11.38 -36.77
N ALA A 39 -0.11 11.69 -37.03
CA ALA A 39 0.46 13.02 -36.80
C ALA A 39 0.06 14.05 -37.88
N ALA A 40 -0.34 13.61 -39.08
CA ALA A 40 -0.83 14.51 -40.14
C ALA A 40 -2.32 14.91 -39.99
N CYS A 41 -3.07 14.24 -39.09
CA CYS A 41 -4.50 14.50 -38.90
C CYS A 41 -4.78 15.54 -37.79
N VAL A 42 -3.83 15.77 -36.88
CA VAL A 42 -4.00 16.69 -35.72
C VAL A 42 -3.61 18.15 -36.04
N LEU A 43 -2.98 18.41 -37.19
CA LEU A 43 -2.54 19.75 -37.60
C LEU A 43 -3.48 20.48 -38.59
N ARG A 44 -4.73 20.03 -38.76
CA ARG A 44 -5.69 20.67 -39.68
C ARG A 44 -7.05 21.09 -39.10
N THR A 45 -7.20 21.15 -37.77
CA THR A 45 -8.44 21.62 -37.12
C THR A 45 -8.21 22.67 -36.03
N ALA A 46 -7.21 23.53 -36.21
CA ALA A 46 -7.08 24.79 -35.47
C ALA A 46 -7.56 25.97 -36.34
N ALA A 47 -8.83 25.94 -36.75
CA ALA A 47 -9.52 27.08 -37.34
C ALA A 47 -11.04 26.86 -37.23
N CYS A 48 -11.64 27.33 -36.13
CA CYS A 48 -12.96 27.99 -36.09
C CYS A 48 -13.42 28.15 -34.64
N LEU A 49 -13.35 29.39 -34.16
CA LEU A 49 -14.20 29.88 -33.08
C LEU A 49 -15.65 29.93 -33.57
N SER A 50 -16.59 29.37 -32.81
CA SER A 50 -17.74 30.08 -32.23
C SER A 50 -18.90 29.14 -31.90
N ALA A 51 -19.64 29.53 -30.85
CA ALA A 51 -20.99 29.12 -30.47
C ALA A 51 -21.20 27.73 -29.84
N ALA A 52 -21.53 27.75 -28.53
CA ALA A 52 -22.38 26.76 -27.86
C ALA A 52 -23.86 26.95 -28.33
N PRO A 53 -24.78 25.95 -28.28
CA PRO A 53 -25.17 25.27 -27.04
C PRO A 53 -25.52 23.76 -27.12
N ARG A 54 -25.62 23.17 -25.92
CA ARG A 54 -26.11 21.83 -25.48
C ARG A 54 -26.95 20.98 -26.46
N VAL A 55 -26.51 19.73 -26.71
CA VAL A 55 -27.36 18.52 -26.83
C VAL A 55 -26.58 17.27 -26.34
N ARG A 56 -27.31 16.35 -25.71
CA ARG A 56 -26.93 14.99 -25.23
C ARG A 56 -26.59 14.00 -26.37
N CYS A 57 -26.05 12.84 -25.94
CA CYS A 57 -25.75 11.62 -26.71
C CYS A 57 -24.37 11.68 -27.39
N GLY A 58 -23.38 10.82 -27.15
CA GLY A 58 -23.37 9.47 -26.59
C GLY A 58 -22.72 8.57 -27.64
N VAL A 59 -21.40 8.32 -27.57
CA VAL A 59 -20.72 7.27 -28.35
C VAL A 59 -19.48 6.75 -27.60
N MET A 60 -19.61 5.47 -27.25
CA MET A 60 -18.65 4.36 -27.33
C MET A 60 -17.25 4.47 -26.75
N CYS A 61 -17.11 3.72 -25.66
CA CYS A 61 -15.90 3.08 -25.18
C CYS A 61 -15.27 2.16 -26.23
N ALA A 62 -13.96 2.28 -26.41
CA ALA A 62 -13.03 1.16 -26.61
C ALA A 62 -12.07 1.23 -25.41
N GLY A 63 -11.81 0.21 -24.60
CA GLY A 63 -11.79 -1.22 -24.85
C GLY A 63 -10.51 -1.76 -24.21
N GLY A 64 -10.27 -1.42 -22.93
CA GLY A 64 -9.19 -1.94 -22.10
C GLY A 64 -9.81 -2.50 -20.83
N ALA A 65 -9.58 -3.79 -20.56
CA ALA A 65 -10.12 -4.46 -19.39
C ALA A 65 -9.36 -4.03 -18.13
N GLU A 66 -9.70 -2.85 -17.61
CA GLU A 66 -9.36 -2.46 -16.24
C GLU A 66 -10.31 -3.19 -15.30
N THR A 67 -9.79 -3.99 -14.37
CA THR A 67 -10.55 -4.33 -13.17
C THR A 67 -10.51 -3.12 -12.25
N PRO A 68 -11.60 -2.35 -12.10
CA PRO A 68 -11.61 -1.20 -11.21
C PRO A 68 -11.39 -1.67 -9.77
N LEU A 69 -10.66 -0.86 -9.00
CA LEU A 69 -10.55 -1.06 -7.57
C LEU A 69 -11.95 -1.15 -6.96
N PRO A 70 -12.24 -2.16 -6.12
CA PRO A 70 -13.58 -2.33 -5.57
C PRO A 70 -13.91 -1.14 -4.66
N ASN A 71 -14.90 -0.32 -5.07
CA ASN A 71 -15.50 0.73 -4.24
C ASN A 71 -16.35 0.09 -3.13
N VAL A 72 -15.70 -0.54 -2.15
CA VAL A 72 -16.36 -1.21 -1.02
C VAL A 72 -16.26 -0.31 0.20
N ARG A 73 -17.38 0.29 0.60
CA ARG A 73 -17.55 0.83 1.95
C ARG A 73 -17.61 -0.35 2.92
N VAL A 74 -16.61 -0.47 3.79
CA VAL A 74 -16.61 -1.48 4.87
C VAL A 74 -17.79 -1.18 5.79
N ARG A 75 -18.73 -2.12 5.93
CA ARG A 75 -19.90 -1.97 6.82
C ARG A 75 -19.52 -2.35 8.25
N ALA A 76 -19.93 -1.52 9.21
CA ALA A 76 -19.80 -1.78 10.64
C ALA A 76 -20.46 -3.13 11.06
N PRO A 77 -19.91 -3.84 12.06
CA PRO A 77 -20.61 -4.98 12.66
C PRO A 77 -21.90 -4.51 13.33
N ARG A 78 -23.00 -5.26 13.12
CA ARG A 78 -24.26 -5.03 13.82
C ARG A 78 -24.01 -5.08 15.33
N LYS A 79 -24.28 -3.97 16.04
CA LYS A 79 -24.46 -3.97 17.49
C LYS A 79 -25.51 -5.02 17.83
N ILE A 80 -25.09 -6.11 18.49
CA ILE A 80 -26.02 -6.99 19.18
C ILE A 80 -26.57 -6.16 20.34
N ARG A 81 -27.76 -5.57 20.16
CA ARG A 81 -28.52 -4.96 21.26
C ARG A 81 -28.93 -6.11 22.18
N GLY A 82 -28.24 -6.23 23.32
CA GLY A 82 -28.72 -7.03 24.44
C GLY A 82 -30.08 -6.49 24.85
N THR A 83 -31.13 -7.28 24.65
CA THR A 83 -32.48 -6.99 25.13
C THR A 83 -32.47 -7.07 26.65
N GLY A 84 -32.60 -5.91 27.30
CA GLY A 84 -32.81 -5.82 28.74
C GLY A 84 -34.15 -6.43 29.11
N ALA A 85 -34.12 -7.50 29.91
CA ALA A 85 -35.27 -7.98 30.65
C ALA A 85 -35.33 -7.25 32.01
N ARG A 86 -36.57 -6.89 32.38
CA ARG A 86 -36.94 -6.03 33.50
C ARG A 86 -36.82 -6.77 34.83
N GLY A 87 -36.75 -5.98 35.90
CA GLY A 87 -36.30 -6.36 37.23
C GLY A 87 -37.17 -7.34 38.01
N ALA A 88 -36.51 -7.97 38.98
CA ALA A 88 -37.09 -8.52 40.19
C ALA A 88 -36.13 -8.17 41.35
N ALA A 89 -36.67 -7.67 42.45
CA ALA A 89 -35.94 -7.28 43.66
C ALA A 89 -35.28 -8.50 44.36
N PRO A 90 -34.17 -8.32 45.11
CA PRO A 90 -33.46 -9.45 45.72
C PRO A 90 -34.05 -9.80 47.09
N PRO A 91 -34.03 -11.07 47.53
CA PRO A 91 -34.15 -11.38 48.95
C PRO A 91 -32.79 -11.19 49.63
N ALA A 92 -32.84 -10.67 50.86
CA ALA A 92 -31.70 -10.50 51.74
C ALA A 92 -31.10 -11.85 52.16
N GLY A 93 -29.78 -11.98 52.07
CA GLY A 93 -29.09 -13.17 52.60
C GLY A 93 -27.58 -13.19 52.40
N ARG A 94 -26.88 -12.98 53.52
CA ARG A 94 -25.56 -13.51 53.93
C ARG A 94 -24.35 -13.37 53.00
N GLY A 95 -23.29 -12.79 53.57
CA GLY A 95 -22.08 -12.38 52.89
C GLY A 95 -21.27 -13.50 52.24
N VAL A 96 -20.60 -13.13 51.15
CA VAL A 96 -19.39 -13.76 50.65
C VAL A 96 -18.49 -12.64 50.11
N ASP A 97 -17.31 -12.54 50.71
CA ASP A 97 -16.04 -11.99 50.26
C ASP A 97 -16.03 -11.04 49.02
N ARG A 98 -15.72 -9.76 49.27
CA ARG A 98 -15.36 -8.79 48.24
C ARG A 98 -13.91 -9.02 47.80
N SER A 99 -13.67 -10.10 47.07
CA SER A 99 -12.48 -10.19 46.24
C SER A 99 -12.70 -9.27 45.02
N GLY A 100 -11.97 -8.16 44.99
CA GLY A 100 -11.93 -7.23 43.87
C GLY A 100 -11.47 -7.95 42.61
N ARG A 101 -12.42 -8.36 41.77
CA ARG A 101 -12.15 -8.93 40.46
C ARG A 101 -11.61 -7.80 39.57
N SER A 102 -10.30 -7.66 39.51
CA SER A 102 -9.64 -6.83 38.53
C SER A 102 -10.10 -7.28 37.14
N GLN A 103 -10.86 -6.43 36.45
CA GLN A 103 -11.15 -6.66 35.04
C GLN A 103 -9.81 -6.60 34.30
N GLY A 104 -9.27 -7.77 33.96
CA GLY A 104 -8.02 -7.86 33.23
C GLY A 104 -8.15 -7.13 31.90
N LYS A 105 -7.28 -6.13 31.68
CA LYS A 105 -7.16 -5.42 30.40
C LYS A 105 -7.13 -6.41 29.23
N SER A 106 -7.89 -6.13 28.19
CA SER A 106 -7.96 -6.93 26.96
C SER A 106 -6.57 -7.08 26.33
N GLU A 107 -6.36 -8.17 25.58
CA GLU A 107 -5.08 -8.44 24.91
C GLU A 107 -4.65 -7.30 23.97
N GLN A 108 -5.62 -6.65 23.30
CA GLN A 108 -5.41 -5.45 22.50
C GLN A 108 -4.95 -4.23 23.31
N GLU A 109 -5.54 -3.99 24.49
CA GLU A 109 -5.09 -2.91 25.39
C GLU A 109 -3.68 -3.16 25.95
N ARG A 110 -3.30 -4.43 26.15
CA ARG A 110 -1.94 -4.81 26.57
C ARG A 110 -0.92 -4.64 25.45
N GLU A 111 -1.31 -4.88 24.20
CA GLU A 111 -0.48 -4.67 23.02
C GLU A 111 -0.30 -3.17 22.70
N LEU A 112 -1.37 -2.37 22.84
CA LEU A 112 -1.31 -0.90 22.81
C LEU A 112 -0.40 -0.32 23.92
N GLN A 113 -0.33 -0.98 25.08
CA GLN A 113 0.57 -0.65 26.19
C GLN A 113 2.01 -1.17 26.00
N ARG A 114 2.30 -1.83 24.87
CA ARG A 114 3.61 -2.43 24.54
C ARG A 114 4.09 -2.08 23.13
N LEU A 115 3.86 -0.87 22.63
CA LEU A 115 4.55 -0.45 21.41
C LEU A 115 6.05 -0.35 21.67
N TYR A 116 6.85 -1.06 20.88
CA TYR A 116 8.31 -1.05 20.93
C TYR A 116 8.91 -1.18 19.51
N ILE A 117 10.17 -0.78 19.36
CA ILE A 117 10.92 -0.94 18.12
C ILE A 117 11.46 -2.37 18.00
N THR A 118 11.22 -3.04 16.86
CA THR A 118 11.46 -4.49 16.69
C THR A 118 12.88 -4.83 16.25
N GLY A 119 13.60 -3.93 15.60
CA GLY A 119 14.94 -4.14 15.05
C GLY A 119 15.72 -2.84 14.86
N GLY A 120 17.00 -2.99 14.52
CA GLY A 120 17.91 -1.86 14.35
C GLY A 120 18.49 -1.32 15.67
N GLU A 121 19.03 -0.10 15.63
CA GLU A 121 19.70 0.60 16.73
C GLU A 121 18.81 0.77 17.97
N TYR A 122 17.52 1.07 17.75
CA TYR A 122 16.56 1.32 18.83
C TYR A 122 15.80 0.07 19.27
N ARG A 123 16.22 -1.13 18.82
CA ARG A 123 15.54 -2.40 19.12
C ARG A 123 15.23 -2.57 20.62
N GLY A 124 14.01 -3.00 20.91
CA GLY A 124 13.50 -3.27 22.26
C GLY A 124 13.08 -2.03 23.04
N ARG A 125 13.37 -0.82 22.55
CA ARG A 125 12.92 0.42 23.21
C ARG A 125 11.43 0.60 23.03
N ARG A 126 10.75 0.94 24.13
CA ARG A 126 9.33 1.27 24.14
C ARG A 126 9.11 2.66 23.59
N ILE A 127 7.97 2.84 22.93
CA ILE A 127 7.50 4.14 22.45
C ILE A 127 6.12 4.41 23.06
N ALA A 128 5.81 5.70 23.25
CA ALA A 128 4.51 6.14 23.71
C ALA A 128 3.44 5.91 22.64
N THR A 129 2.23 5.63 23.10
CA THR A 129 1.02 5.50 22.29
C THR A 129 0.18 6.77 22.49
N PRO A 130 -0.38 7.37 21.42
CA PRO A 130 -1.20 8.55 21.58
C PRO A 130 -2.48 8.23 22.35
N ASP A 131 -3.02 9.21 23.08
CA ASP A 131 -4.26 9.06 23.87
C ASP A 131 -5.52 9.16 23.01
N ILE A 132 -5.53 8.40 21.91
CA ILE A 132 -6.65 8.21 21.00
C ILE A 132 -6.66 6.75 20.55
N PHE A 133 -7.83 6.23 20.19
CA PHE A 133 -7.92 4.86 19.71
C PHE A 133 -7.32 4.75 18.30
N LEU A 134 -6.15 4.13 18.20
CA LEU A 134 -5.56 3.68 16.95
C LEU A 134 -5.52 2.15 16.93
N ARG A 135 -5.64 1.57 15.75
CA ARG A 135 -5.28 0.16 15.55
C ARG A 135 -3.81 0.09 15.14
N PRO A 136 -2.87 -0.17 16.06
CA PRO A 136 -1.46 -0.24 15.70
C PRO A 136 -1.20 -1.45 14.80
N MET A 137 -0.21 -1.32 13.93
CA MET A 137 0.34 -2.47 13.24
C MET A 137 1.03 -3.40 14.25
N MET A 138 0.55 -4.65 14.33
CA MET A 138 1.08 -5.66 15.23
C MET A 138 2.60 -5.83 15.03
N SER A 139 3.36 -6.06 16.11
CA SER A 139 4.83 -6.18 16.03
C SER A 139 5.27 -7.26 15.05
N ARG A 140 4.58 -8.40 15.01
CA ARG A 140 4.83 -9.49 14.06
C ARG A 140 4.62 -9.08 12.60
N VAL A 141 3.67 -8.18 12.33
CA VAL A 141 3.40 -7.66 10.99
C VAL A 141 4.48 -6.66 10.58
N ARG A 142 4.91 -5.79 11.51
CA ARG A 142 6.07 -4.89 11.29
C ARG A 142 7.34 -5.69 11.04
N GLU A 143 7.65 -6.71 11.83
CA GLU A 143 8.81 -7.59 11.60
C GLU A 143 8.77 -8.23 10.20
N ALA A 144 7.60 -8.72 9.80
CA ALA A 144 7.42 -9.31 8.47
C ALA A 144 7.55 -8.28 7.34
N LEU A 145 7.04 -7.06 7.53
CA LEU A 145 7.23 -5.94 6.60
C LEU A 145 8.73 -5.68 6.36
N PHE A 146 9.50 -5.50 7.42
CA PHE A 146 10.94 -5.24 7.26
C PHE A 146 11.71 -6.45 6.72
N SER A 147 11.26 -7.68 7.00
CA SER A 147 11.83 -8.87 6.34
C SER A 147 11.61 -8.88 4.83
N ILE A 148 10.54 -8.25 4.33
CA ILE A 148 10.28 -8.09 2.90
C ILE A 148 11.11 -6.94 2.32
N LEU A 149 11.26 -5.84 3.06
CA LEU A 149 11.98 -4.65 2.60
C LEU A 149 13.50 -4.84 2.57
N VAL A 150 14.10 -5.56 3.53
CA VAL A 150 15.57 -5.69 3.62
C VAL A 150 16.20 -6.24 2.33
N PRO A 151 15.70 -7.33 1.71
CA PRO A 151 16.25 -7.84 0.45
C PRO A 151 16.17 -6.88 -0.74
N THR A 152 15.31 -5.86 -0.69
CA THR A 152 15.20 -4.86 -1.77
C THR A 152 16.36 -3.85 -1.80
N GLY A 153 17.15 -3.78 -0.73
CA GLY A 153 18.24 -2.80 -0.59
C GLY A 153 17.77 -1.37 -0.28
N VAL A 154 16.47 -1.15 -0.04
CA VAL A 154 15.90 0.18 0.25
C VAL A 154 16.34 0.74 1.62
N ILE A 155 16.65 -0.12 2.58
CA ILE A 155 17.06 0.27 3.93
C ILE A 155 18.56 0.60 3.93
N ARG A 156 18.90 1.87 3.69
CA ARG A 156 20.28 2.38 3.64
C ARG A 156 20.36 3.84 4.08
N SER A 157 21.54 4.28 4.53
CA SER A 157 21.76 5.62 5.08
C SER A 157 21.51 6.76 4.10
N SER A 158 21.61 6.50 2.79
CA SER A 158 21.32 7.47 1.74
C SER A 158 19.86 7.49 1.28
N ALA A 159 18.99 6.70 1.90
CA ALA A 159 17.55 6.63 1.59
C ALA A 159 16.71 7.34 2.66
N ALA A 160 15.58 7.91 2.22
CA ALA A 160 14.59 8.55 3.05
C ALA A 160 13.24 7.82 2.98
N ALA A 161 12.56 7.72 4.13
CA ALA A 161 11.20 7.19 4.24
C ALA A 161 10.17 8.31 4.42
N LEU A 162 8.98 8.12 3.86
CA LEU A 162 7.78 8.91 4.12
C LEU A 162 6.72 7.99 4.74
N ASP A 163 6.41 8.22 6.01
CA ASP A 163 5.40 7.47 6.75
C ASP A 163 4.10 8.28 6.85
N LEU A 164 3.10 7.87 6.07
CA LEU A 164 1.80 8.52 5.95
C LEU A 164 0.79 7.83 6.87
N PHE A 165 -0.03 8.64 7.56
CA PHE A 165 -0.91 8.16 8.65
C PHE A 165 -0.10 7.53 9.79
N SER A 166 0.96 8.22 10.21
CA SER A 166 2.03 7.66 11.02
C SER A 166 1.61 7.26 12.45
N GLY A 167 0.54 7.84 12.98
CA GLY A 167 -0.02 7.49 14.29
C GLY A 167 0.98 7.71 15.42
N ALA A 168 1.53 6.61 15.97
CA ALA A 168 2.57 6.67 17.01
C ALA A 168 4.01 6.79 16.46
N GLY A 169 4.19 6.80 15.14
CA GLY A 169 5.51 6.83 14.49
C GLY A 169 6.16 5.46 14.34
N THR A 170 5.39 4.38 14.52
CA THR A 170 5.96 3.02 14.66
C THR A 170 6.75 2.51 13.46
N ILE A 171 6.42 2.95 12.24
CA ILE A 171 7.07 2.48 11.01
C ILE A 171 8.22 3.42 10.65
N GLY A 172 7.98 4.74 10.61
CA GLY A 172 9.03 5.71 10.36
C GLY A 172 10.21 5.62 11.33
N LEU A 173 9.96 5.42 12.63
CA LEU A 173 11.02 5.23 13.63
C LEU A 173 11.76 3.90 13.45
N GLU A 174 11.07 2.87 12.99
CA GLU A 174 11.65 1.56 12.71
C GLU A 174 12.55 1.60 11.45
N CYS A 175 12.17 2.40 10.44
CA CYS A 175 13.00 2.72 9.28
C CYS A 175 14.34 3.34 9.69
N VAL A 176 14.31 4.40 10.51
CA VAL A 176 15.52 5.06 11.02
C VAL A 176 16.34 4.11 11.89
N SER A 177 15.69 3.39 12.82
CA SER A 177 16.35 2.39 13.66
C SER A 177 17.15 1.38 12.84
N ARG A 178 16.62 0.94 11.70
CA ARG A 178 17.24 -0.07 10.83
C ARG A 178 18.29 0.50 9.87
N GLY A 179 18.57 1.80 9.92
CA GLY A 179 19.66 2.44 9.20
C GLY A 179 19.24 3.29 8.00
N MET A 180 17.95 3.64 7.83
CA MET A 180 17.57 4.70 6.89
C MET A 180 18.06 6.05 7.40
N GLY A 181 18.53 6.90 6.49
CA GLY A 181 19.12 8.21 6.85
C GLY A 181 18.10 9.20 7.38
N HIS A 182 16.87 9.14 6.87
CA HIS A 182 15.80 10.05 7.27
C HIS A 182 14.42 9.40 7.22
N ALA A 183 13.52 9.82 8.11
CA ALA A 183 12.08 9.53 7.99
C ALA A 183 11.23 10.79 8.23
N THR A 184 10.39 11.12 7.25
CA THR A 184 9.33 12.12 7.40
C THR A 184 8.04 11.43 7.83
N LEU A 185 7.52 11.79 9.00
CA LEU A 185 6.32 11.21 9.60
C LEU A 185 5.17 12.21 9.50
N VAL A 186 4.10 11.83 8.80
CA VAL A 186 2.94 12.69 8.52
C VAL A 186 1.70 12.14 9.22
N ASP A 187 1.06 12.98 10.02
CA ASP A 187 -0.24 12.68 10.61
C ASP A 187 -1.09 13.95 10.70
N PHE A 188 -2.41 13.81 10.57
CA PHE A 188 -3.34 14.94 10.69
C PHE A 188 -3.63 15.28 12.15
N SER A 189 -3.57 14.30 13.06
CA SER A 189 -3.94 14.47 14.46
C SER A 189 -2.83 15.16 15.25
N PRO A 190 -3.11 16.31 15.91
CA PRO A 190 -2.15 16.96 16.79
C PRO A 190 -1.73 16.09 17.98
N VAL A 191 -2.57 15.12 18.38
CA VAL A 191 -2.23 14.15 19.43
C VAL A 191 -1.17 13.16 18.93
N CYS A 192 -1.35 12.63 17.71
CA CYS A 192 -0.36 11.76 17.07
C CYS A 192 0.97 12.50 16.88
N THR A 193 0.95 13.69 16.28
CA THR A 193 2.20 14.43 15.98
C THR A 193 2.98 14.78 17.25
N ARG A 194 2.31 15.14 18.35
CA ARG A 194 2.94 15.33 19.65
C ARG A 194 3.57 14.04 20.18
N THR A 195 2.84 12.93 20.15
CA THR A 195 3.40 11.63 20.57
C THR A 195 4.58 11.19 19.71
N ILE A 196 4.54 11.42 18.40
CA ILE A 196 5.66 11.14 17.49
C ILE A 196 6.88 11.98 17.90
N ARG A 197 6.72 13.28 18.15
CA ARG A 197 7.83 14.16 18.59
C ARG A 197 8.44 13.66 19.90
N GLU A 198 7.63 13.33 20.91
CA GLU A 198 8.11 12.74 22.16
C GLU A 198 8.87 11.42 21.94
N ASN A 199 8.40 10.57 21.03
CA ASN A 199 9.07 9.32 20.71
C ASN A 199 10.41 9.57 20.01
N CYS A 200 10.48 10.55 19.10
CA CYS A 200 11.73 10.96 18.47
C CYS A 200 12.75 11.44 19.51
N GLU A 201 12.33 12.27 20.46
CA GLU A 201 13.18 12.76 21.56
C GLU A 201 13.67 11.62 22.46
N LYS A 202 12.76 10.73 22.91
CA LYS A 202 13.10 9.58 23.76
C LYS A 202 14.10 8.61 23.12
N LEU A 203 14.05 8.49 21.79
CA LEU A 203 14.97 7.64 21.04
C LEU A 203 16.26 8.35 20.61
N GLY A 204 16.35 9.68 20.75
CA GLY A 204 17.45 10.47 20.19
C GLY A 204 17.43 10.54 18.66
N ALA A 205 16.27 10.32 18.03
CA ALA A 205 16.09 10.23 16.59
C ALA A 205 15.74 11.58 15.92
N THR A 206 15.67 12.68 16.67
CA THR A 206 15.24 14.00 16.17
C THR A 206 16.09 14.55 15.03
N GLY A 207 17.37 14.18 14.93
CA GLY A 207 18.23 14.56 13.81
C GLY A 207 17.94 13.79 12.51
N SER A 208 17.30 12.63 12.62
CA SER A 208 17.00 11.73 11.49
C SER A 208 15.50 11.64 11.20
N THR A 209 14.68 12.46 11.86
CA THR A 209 13.23 12.47 11.64
C THR A 209 12.69 13.88 11.41
N ARG A 210 11.59 13.97 10.67
CA ARG A 210 10.81 15.19 10.51
C ARG A 210 9.34 14.87 10.75
N VAL A 211 8.69 15.61 11.64
CA VAL A 211 7.26 15.42 11.94
C VAL A 211 6.46 16.52 11.28
N ILE A 212 5.49 16.15 10.44
CA ILE A 212 4.58 17.07 9.75
C ILE A 212 3.16 16.82 10.26
N GLU A 213 2.53 17.90 10.71
CA GLU A 213 1.11 17.92 11.02
C GLU A 213 0.35 18.40 9.79
N GLY A 214 -0.46 17.53 9.19
CA GLY A 214 -1.18 17.85 7.97
C GLY A 214 -1.96 16.69 7.38
N SER A 215 -2.89 17.03 6.49
CA SER A 215 -3.61 16.03 5.70
C SER A 215 -2.64 15.31 4.77
N VAL A 216 -2.69 13.98 4.77
CA VAL A 216 -1.88 13.14 3.88
C VAL A 216 -2.12 13.50 2.40
N PHE A 217 -3.37 13.77 2.02
CA PHE A 217 -3.70 14.16 0.66
C PHE A 217 -3.09 15.52 0.27
N ASP A 218 -3.02 16.47 1.21
CA ASP A 218 -2.39 17.77 0.95
C ASP A 218 -0.88 17.62 0.80
N VAL A 219 -0.24 16.79 1.64
CA VAL A 219 1.19 16.48 1.53
C VAL A 219 1.50 15.79 0.20
N LEU A 220 0.66 14.86 -0.25
CA LEU A 220 0.85 14.17 -1.54
C LEU A 220 0.66 15.10 -2.74
N ARG A 221 -0.32 16.01 -2.69
CA ARG A 221 -0.71 16.87 -3.82
C ARG A 221 0.08 18.18 -3.91
N ALA A 222 0.52 18.73 -2.78
CA ALA A 222 1.23 20.00 -2.69
C ALA A 222 2.40 19.92 -1.67
N PRO A 223 3.35 18.99 -1.85
CA PRO A 223 4.44 18.74 -0.91
C PRO A 223 5.38 19.93 -0.67
N GLU A 224 5.49 20.83 -1.65
CA GLU A 224 6.30 22.05 -1.56
C GLU A 224 5.83 22.98 -0.44
N ARG A 225 4.52 22.99 -0.13
CA ARG A 225 3.95 23.75 1.01
C ARG A 225 4.48 23.25 2.35
N PHE A 226 4.91 22.00 2.40
CA PHE A 226 5.51 21.37 3.56
C PHE A 226 7.04 21.31 3.44
N GLY A 227 7.64 21.97 2.44
CA GLY A 227 9.08 21.96 2.20
C GLY A 227 9.61 20.56 1.89
N LEU A 228 8.83 19.74 1.19
CA LEU A 228 9.25 18.44 0.66
C LEU A 228 9.40 18.60 -0.86
N ASN A 229 10.64 18.55 -1.35
CA ASN A 229 10.96 18.85 -2.75
C ASN A 229 11.62 17.69 -3.48
N THR A 230 11.84 16.56 -2.81
CA THR A 230 12.51 15.38 -3.35
C THR A 230 11.64 14.15 -3.12
N PRO A 231 11.67 13.19 -4.06
CA PRO A 231 11.00 11.91 -3.87
C PRO A 231 11.66 11.09 -2.75
N PHE A 232 10.90 10.15 -2.20
CA PHE A 232 11.36 9.21 -1.17
C PHE A 232 11.61 7.83 -1.77
N GLU A 233 12.57 7.09 -1.24
CA GLU A 233 12.83 5.69 -1.64
C GLU A 233 11.77 4.73 -1.09
N LEU A 234 11.18 5.06 0.07
CA LEU A 234 10.15 4.25 0.71
C LEU A 234 8.98 5.14 1.16
N VAL A 235 7.77 4.80 0.74
CA VAL A 235 6.52 5.40 1.22
C VAL A 235 5.70 4.32 1.92
N THR A 236 5.35 4.53 3.18
CA THR A 236 4.49 3.63 3.95
C THR A 236 3.15 4.29 4.22
N VAL A 237 2.07 3.54 4.07
CA VAL A 237 0.71 4.07 4.18
C VAL A 237 -0.13 3.13 5.02
N THR A 238 -0.49 3.58 6.23
CA THR A 238 -1.32 2.83 7.19
C THR A 238 -2.62 3.57 7.48
N PRO A 239 -3.52 3.71 6.48
CA PRO A 239 -4.67 4.57 6.62
C PRO A 239 -5.68 4.01 7.64
N PRO A 240 -6.46 4.87 8.31
CA PRO A 240 -7.64 4.44 9.04
C PRO A 240 -8.67 3.87 8.05
N TYR A 241 -8.87 2.55 8.09
CA TYR A 241 -9.58 1.78 7.05
C TYR A 241 -10.99 2.30 6.70
N GLU A 242 -11.69 2.91 7.65
CA GLU A 242 -13.08 3.37 7.48
C GLU A 242 -13.18 4.82 6.97
N GLU A 243 -12.08 5.56 6.99
CA GLU A 243 -12.06 7.00 6.71
C GLU A 243 -11.38 7.35 5.37
N VAL A 244 -10.75 6.38 4.72
CA VAL A 244 -9.99 6.60 3.48
C VAL A 244 -10.60 5.85 2.31
N VAL A 245 -10.76 6.57 1.19
CA VAL A 245 -11.08 6.00 -0.11
C VAL A 245 -9.77 5.56 -0.78
N TYR A 246 -9.55 4.24 -0.84
CA TYR A 246 -8.28 3.68 -1.31
C TYR A 246 -7.96 3.99 -2.78
N SER A 247 -8.97 4.12 -3.65
CA SER A 247 -8.75 4.53 -5.05
C SER A 247 -8.16 5.93 -5.13
N GLU A 248 -8.74 6.90 -4.41
CA GLU A 248 -8.21 8.27 -4.34
C GLU A 248 -6.80 8.32 -3.73
N LEU A 249 -6.54 7.48 -2.72
CA LEU A 249 -5.21 7.37 -2.12
C LEU A 249 -4.17 6.85 -3.12
N VAL A 250 -4.50 5.79 -3.85
CA VAL A 250 -3.61 5.20 -4.87
C VAL A 250 -3.34 6.19 -6.00
N GLU A 251 -4.37 6.90 -6.47
CA GLU A 251 -4.23 7.95 -7.48
C GLU A 251 -3.35 9.12 -6.99
N ALA A 252 -3.54 9.54 -5.73
CA ALA A 252 -2.73 10.58 -5.11
C ALA A 252 -1.26 10.16 -4.98
N LEU A 253 -0.99 8.91 -4.58
CA LEU A 253 0.36 8.35 -4.53
C LEU A 253 1.00 8.31 -5.93
N ALA A 254 0.30 7.76 -6.91
CA ALA A 254 0.82 7.61 -8.28
C ALA A 254 1.08 8.96 -8.99
N SER A 255 0.43 10.04 -8.53
CA SER A 255 0.55 11.38 -9.09
C SER A 255 1.45 12.30 -8.27
N SER A 256 1.87 11.89 -7.08
CA SER A 256 2.66 12.73 -6.18
C SER A 256 4.11 12.87 -6.67
N PRO A 257 4.71 14.07 -6.64
CA PRO A 257 6.13 14.23 -6.93
C PRO A 257 7.02 13.65 -5.81
N LEU A 258 6.43 13.26 -4.66
CA LEU A 258 7.13 12.52 -3.61
C LEU A 258 7.39 11.04 -3.98
N VAL A 259 6.75 10.55 -5.05
CA VAL A 259 6.89 9.19 -5.55
C VAL A 259 7.70 9.23 -6.85
N GLY A 260 8.98 8.92 -6.70
CA GLY A 260 9.97 8.88 -7.77
C GLY A 260 9.92 7.59 -8.59
N GLU A 261 10.90 7.46 -9.47
CA GLU A 261 11.24 6.18 -10.11
C GLU A 261 11.79 5.22 -9.06
N ASP A 262 11.42 3.94 -9.13
CA ASP A 262 11.78 2.88 -8.17
C ASP A 262 11.37 3.13 -6.71
N THR A 263 10.54 4.13 -6.40
CA THR A 263 10.01 4.31 -5.04
C THR A 263 9.19 3.08 -4.64
N LEU A 264 9.55 2.48 -3.50
CA LEU A 264 8.77 1.40 -2.90
C LEU A 264 7.61 1.97 -2.12
N ILE A 265 6.42 1.42 -2.33
CA ILE A 265 5.19 1.86 -1.67
C ILE A 265 4.57 0.68 -0.94
N VAL A 266 4.41 0.82 0.37
CA VAL A 266 3.73 -0.16 1.22
C VAL A 266 2.35 0.37 1.56
N ILE A 267 1.31 -0.36 1.17
CA ILE A 267 -0.07 -0.02 1.48
C ILE A 267 -0.65 -1.08 2.40
N GLU A 268 -1.05 -0.66 3.59
CA GLU A 268 -1.83 -1.49 4.51
C GLU A 268 -3.33 -1.35 4.23
N TYR A 269 -4.03 -2.47 4.09
CA TYR A 269 -5.47 -2.46 3.87
C TYR A 269 -6.20 -3.68 4.49
N PRO A 270 -7.51 -3.56 4.78
CA PRO A 270 -8.28 -4.67 5.33
C PRO A 270 -8.53 -5.76 4.29
N VAL A 271 -8.54 -7.02 4.72
CA VAL A 271 -8.90 -8.17 3.85
C VAL A 271 -10.29 -8.03 3.21
N GLU A 272 -11.18 -7.24 3.83
CA GLU A 272 -12.51 -6.91 3.31
C GLU A 272 -12.50 -6.12 2.00
N LEU A 273 -11.42 -5.39 1.70
CA LEU A 273 -11.24 -4.69 0.42
C LEU A 273 -10.96 -5.69 -0.72
N GLY A 274 -10.66 -6.95 -0.41
CA GLY A 274 -10.30 -7.97 -1.39
C GLY A 274 -8.80 -7.95 -1.67
N CYS A 275 -8.42 -7.83 -2.95
CA CYS A 275 -7.02 -7.86 -3.39
C CYS A 275 -6.78 -6.69 -4.35
N PHE A 276 -5.73 -5.90 -4.12
CA PHE A 276 -5.31 -4.93 -5.11
C PHE A 276 -4.77 -5.64 -6.37
N PRO A 277 -5.08 -5.12 -7.57
CA PRO A 277 -4.48 -5.58 -8.82
C PRO A 277 -2.94 -5.51 -8.82
N PRO A 278 -2.24 -6.41 -9.53
CA PRO A 278 -0.78 -6.38 -9.63
C PRO A 278 -0.25 -5.16 -10.39
N VAL A 279 -1.09 -4.46 -11.14
CA VAL A 279 -0.73 -3.24 -11.87
C VAL A 279 -1.81 -2.20 -11.60
N LEU A 280 -1.40 -0.99 -11.22
CA LEU A 280 -2.30 0.14 -10.94
C LEU A 280 -1.87 1.37 -11.74
N CYS A 281 -2.83 2.28 -11.97
CA CYS A 281 -2.61 3.60 -12.58
C CYS A 281 -1.81 3.52 -13.90
N ASP A 282 -2.32 2.77 -14.88
CA ASP A 282 -1.73 2.62 -16.22
C ASP A 282 -0.28 2.13 -16.22
N GLY A 283 0.07 1.23 -15.30
CA GLY A 283 1.43 0.69 -15.21
C GLY A 283 2.38 1.52 -14.35
N LYS A 284 1.95 2.65 -13.80
CA LYS A 284 2.79 3.49 -12.93
C LYS A 284 3.17 2.79 -11.65
N LEU A 285 2.32 1.92 -11.10
CA LEU A 285 2.62 1.13 -9.91
C LEU A 285 2.54 -0.35 -10.25
N VAL A 286 3.64 -1.08 -9.99
CA VAL A 286 3.75 -2.51 -10.25
C VAL A 286 3.91 -3.25 -8.93
N GLY A 287 3.04 -4.22 -8.69
CA GLY A 287 2.96 -4.98 -7.45
C GLY A 287 4.10 -5.99 -7.31
N LEU A 288 4.80 -5.94 -6.20
CA LEU A 288 5.88 -6.85 -5.85
C LEU A 288 5.40 -7.95 -4.89
N ARG A 289 4.63 -7.58 -3.86
CA ARG A 289 4.09 -8.47 -2.83
C ARG A 289 2.67 -8.10 -2.46
N ASN A 290 1.88 -9.06 -2.05
CA ASN A 290 0.55 -8.84 -1.51
C ASN A 290 0.19 -9.89 -0.46
N ARG A 291 0.62 -9.68 0.79
CA ARG A 291 0.60 -10.71 1.82
C ARG A 291 -0.40 -10.42 2.94
N LYS A 292 -1.25 -11.42 3.19
CA LYS A 292 -2.26 -11.40 4.25
C LYS A 292 -1.66 -11.79 5.61
N TYR A 293 -1.99 -10.99 6.63
CA TYR A 293 -1.70 -11.21 8.04
C TYR A 293 -2.99 -11.05 8.87
N GLY A 294 -3.69 -12.16 9.11
CA GLY A 294 -4.97 -12.13 9.82
C GLY A 294 -6.04 -11.33 9.05
N ARG A 295 -6.39 -10.15 9.57
CA ARG A 295 -7.36 -9.20 8.96
C ARG A 295 -6.69 -8.07 8.16
N THR A 296 -5.38 -7.94 8.25
CA THR A 296 -4.58 -6.95 7.54
C THR A 296 -3.95 -7.59 6.30
N VAL A 297 -3.81 -6.83 5.23
CA VAL A 297 -3.01 -7.17 4.06
C VAL A 297 -1.96 -6.07 3.87
N LEU A 298 -0.73 -6.48 3.57
CA LEU A 298 0.34 -5.59 3.15
C LEU A 298 0.61 -5.81 1.66
N ALA A 299 0.32 -4.80 0.86
CA ALA A 299 0.77 -4.77 -0.53
C ALA A 299 2.03 -3.89 -0.67
N LEU A 300 3.03 -4.42 -1.36
CA LEU A 300 4.23 -3.71 -1.74
C LEU A 300 4.18 -3.47 -3.25
N TYR A 301 4.31 -2.21 -3.66
CA TYR A 301 4.43 -1.77 -5.04
C TYR A 301 5.77 -1.09 -5.26
N VAL A 302 6.22 -1.08 -6.51
CA VAL A 302 7.28 -0.20 -7.00
C VAL A 302 6.68 0.79 -8.00
N SER A 303 7.04 2.06 -7.88
CA SER A 303 6.64 3.08 -8.85
C SER A 303 7.59 3.11 -10.04
N ARG A 304 7.04 3.14 -11.25
CA ARG A 304 7.75 3.30 -12.52
C ARG A 304 9.08 2.51 -12.54
N PRO A 305 9.02 1.17 -12.42
CA PRO A 305 10.22 0.37 -12.22
C PRO A 305 11.21 0.56 -13.37
N SER A 306 12.45 0.92 -13.04
CA SER A 306 13.55 1.11 -14.00
C SER A 306 14.29 -0.20 -14.31
N GLY A 307 14.05 -1.22 -13.47
CA GLY A 307 14.82 -2.47 -13.45
C GLY A 307 16.00 -2.46 -12.46
N ARG A 308 16.22 -1.36 -11.71
CA ARG A 308 17.24 -1.32 -10.64
C ARG A 308 16.92 -2.20 -9.44
N ILE A 309 15.64 -2.35 -9.10
CA ILE A 309 15.22 -3.21 -7.99
C ILE A 309 15.08 -4.63 -8.52
N ASP A 310 16.08 -5.48 -8.22
CA ASP A 310 16.05 -6.91 -8.50
C ASP A 310 15.17 -7.65 -7.47
N TYR A 311 13.86 -7.42 -7.59
CA TYR A 311 12.86 -8.05 -6.74
C TYR A 311 11.67 -8.46 -7.61
N PRO A 312 11.58 -9.74 -8.03
CA PRO A 312 10.56 -10.15 -8.99
C PRO A 312 9.15 -10.08 -8.38
N PRO A 313 8.13 -9.74 -9.18
CA PRO A 313 6.76 -9.72 -8.71
C PRO A 313 6.27 -11.13 -8.36
N PHE A 314 5.69 -11.28 -7.17
CA PHE A 314 5.07 -12.54 -6.73
C PHE A 314 3.62 -12.61 -7.22
N SER A 315 3.44 -13.00 -8.48
CA SER A 315 2.13 -13.04 -9.15
C SER A 315 1.07 -13.87 -8.40
N GLU A 316 1.46 -14.92 -7.69
CA GLU A 316 0.57 -15.76 -6.87
C GLU A 316 -0.07 -15.02 -5.69
N GLU A 317 0.55 -13.94 -5.21
CA GLU A 317 0.04 -13.13 -4.10
C GLU A 317 -1.07 -12.16 -4.55
N PHE A 318 -1.10 -11.79 -5.84
CA PHE A 318 -2.08 -10.87 -6.41
C PHE A 318 -3.34 -11.57 -6.94
N VAL A 319 -3.82 -12.58 -6.19
CA VAL A 319 -5.03 -13.31 -6.51
C VAL A 319 -6.16 -12.82 -5.61
N SER A 320 -7.35 -12.61 -6.20
CA SER A 320 -8.53 -12.20 -5.44
C SER A 320 -8.82 -13.20 -4.33
N LEU A 321 -8.74 -12.74 -3.08
CA LEU A 321 -9.04 -13.56 -1.91
C LEU A 321 -10.52 -13.95 -1.99
N LYS A 322 -10.82 -15.17 -2.47
CA LYS A 322 -12.19 -15.69 -2.51
C LYS A 322 -12.79 -15.57 -1.10
N THR A 323 -13.71 -14.61 -0.90
CA THR A 323 -14.54 -14.55 0.29
C THR A 323 -15.29 -15.87 0.39
N GLY A 324 -15.04 -16.61 1.47
CA GLY A 324 -15.54 -17.97 1.65
C GLY A 324 -17.06 -18.07 1.47
N LYS A 325 -17.45 -19.08 0.69
CA LYS A 325 -18.80 -19.66 0.48
C LYS A 325 -19.95 -19.02 1.29
N SER A 326 -20.92 -18.45 0.57
CA SER A 326 -22.29 -18.32 1.05
C SER A 326 -22.75 -19.64 1.71
N ARG A 327 -23.01 -19.60 3.02
CA ARG A 327 -23.72 -20.69 3.70
C ARG A 327 -25.03 -20.90 2.97
N LYS A 328 -25.21 -22.07 2.35
CA LYS A 328 -26.54 -22.52 1.90
C LYS A 328 -27.45 -22.48 3.13
N ILE A 329 -28.43 -21.58 3.12
CA ILE A 329 -29.57 -21.65 4.02
C ILE A 329 -30.28 -22.95 3.64
N SER A 330 -30.13 -23.98 4.46
CA SER A 330 -30.97 -25.17 4.36
C SER A 330 -32.41 -24.73 4.63
N LYS A 331 -33.23 -24.70 3.59
CA LYS A 331 -34.68 -24.71 3.73
C LYS A 331 -35.06 -26.05 4.35
N ASN A 332 -35.28 -26.09 5.66
CA ASN A 332 -36.15 -27.13 6.22
C ASN A 332 -37.58 -26.66 5.99
N SER A 333 -38.17 -27.20 4.93
CA SER A 333 -39.61 -27.20 4.71
C SER A 333 -40.12 -28.62 4.92
N ARG A 334 -41.01 -28.75 5.91
CA ARG A 334 -41.84 -29.89 6.30
C ARG A 334 -41.16 -30.96 7.14
#